data_AF-A0A4V0HY60-F1
#
_entry.id   AF-A0A4V0HY60-F1
#
_cell.length_a   1.000
_cell.length_b   1.000
_cell.length_c   1.000
_cell.angle_alpha   90.00
_cell.angle_beta   90.00
_cell.angle_gamma   90.00
#
_symmetry.space_group_name_H-M   'P 1'
#
loop_
_entity.id
_entity.type
_entity.pdbx_description
1 polymer ?
#
loop_
_entity_poly.entity_id
_entity_poly.type
_entity_poly.pdbx_seq_one_letter_code
_entity_poly.pdbx_strand_id
1 'polypeptide(L)'
;MATTYTAGKYQAEVLDQGFTESASKGTPAFYLQLKILGRYDAGGVVQPCQQYERTYTQYLANEIGVNILKDDLKALGVQVTELTQLNPEVPGHESLVGRTIDVECKIESYNGKQMERWSVPRRKQAKLSRDAIRDLDAKFSHLLRDGTVPPKPPAAKPNSTDSPF
;
A
#
# COMPACT_ATOMS: atom_id res chain seq x y z
N MET A 1 23.86 -25.29 -5.03
CA MET A 1 22.54 -25.43 -4.38
C MET A 1 21.83 -24.09 -4.54
N ALA A 2 20.54 -24.07 -4.92
CA ALA A 2 19.81 -22.81 -5.05
C ALA A 2 19.57 -22.23 -3.65
N THR A 3 20.17 -21.08 -3.36
CA THR A 3 20.07 -20.34 -2.09
C THR A 3 18.80 -19.51 -2.05
N THR A 4 17.64 -20.14 -2.27
CA THR A 4 16.36 -19.43 -2.28
C THR A 4 15.69 -19.42 -0.91
N TYR A 5 15.04 -18.31 -0.57
CA TYR A 5 14.15 -18.23 0.58
C TYR A 5 12.85 -18.96 0.29
N THR A 6 12.25 -19.54 1.32
CA THR A 6 10.86 -20.00 1.26
C THR A 6 9.89 -18.81 1.23
N ALA A 7 8.72 -18.97 0.62
CA ALA A 7 7.70 -17.92 0.66
C ALA A 7 7.31 -17.56 2.10
N GLY A 8 7.09 -16.26 2.37
CA GLY A 8 6.72 -15.78 3.70
C GLY A 8 7.12 -14.33 3.96
N LYS A 9 6.92 -13.89 5.20
CA LYS A 9 7.29 -12.55 5.65
C LYS A 9 8.65 -12.56 6.35
N TYR A 10 9.42 -11.53 6.11
CA TYR A 10 10.79 -11.37 6.59
C TYR A 10 11.00 -9.95 7.09
N GLN A 11 11.93 -9.81 8.02
CA GLN A 11 12.50 -8.53 8.41
C GLN A 11 13.80 -8.33 7.64
N ALA A 12 14.01 -7.14 7.10
CA ALA A 12 15.18 -6.80 6.30
C ALA A 12 15.72 -5.41 6.66
N GLU A 13 17.01 -5.20 6.44
CA GLU A 13 17.66 -3.89 6.47
C GLU A 13 17.85 -3.39 5.04
N VAL A 14 17.51 -2.13 4.77
CA VAL A 14 17.79 -1.50 3.47
C VAL A 14 19.26 -1.10 3.42
N LEU A 15 20.00 -1.67 2.49
CA LEU A 15 21.42 -1.39 2.25
C LEU A 15 21.64 -0.26 1.25
N ASP A 16 20.79 -0.20 0.23
CA ASP A 16 20.89 0.77 -0.86
C ASP A 16 19.51 1.03 -1.48
N GLN A 17 19.35 2.18 -2.14
CA GLN A 17 18.16 2.52 -2.90
C GLN A 17 18.53 3.28 -4.17
N GLY A 18 17.68 3.22 -5.18
CA GLY A 18 17.86 4.07 -6.35
C GLY A 18 16.92 3.76 -7.49
N PHE A 19 17.28 4.29 -8.66
CA PHE A 19 16.58 4.05 -9.90
C PHE A 19 17.47 3.26 -10.85
N THR A 20 16.85 2.37 -11.61
CA THR A 20 17.53 1.52 -12.59
C THR A 20 16.57 1.22 -13.74
N GLU A 21 17.01 0.42 -14.69
CA GLU A 21 16.21 -0.05 -15.81
C GLU A 21 16.27 -1.58 -15.91
N SER A 22 15.19 -2.20 -16.37
CA SER A 22 15.22 -3.63 -16.68
C SER A 22 16.25 -3.91 -17.78
N ALA A 23 17.16 -4.88 -17.58
CA ALA A 23 18.19 -5.21 -18.58
C ALA A 23 17.62 -5.61 -19.96
N SER A 24 16.41 -6.18 -20.01
CA SER A 24 15.83 -6.67 -21.27
C SER A 24 14.96 -5.66 -22.01
N LYS A 25 14.24 -4.78 -21.30
CA LYS A 25 13.24 -3.88 -21.90
C LYS A 25 13.51 -2.40 -21.66
N GLY A 26 14.58 -2.04 -20.92
CA GLY A 26 14.84 -0.65 -20.51
C GLY A 26 13.72 -0.04 -19.66
N THR A 27 12.85 -0.84 -19.05
CA THR A 27 11.73 -0.32 -18.24
C THR A 27 12.27 0.30 -16.96
N PRO A 28 12.02 1.60 -16.70
CA PRO A 28 12.47 2.26 -15.47
C PRO A 28 11.91 1.56 -14.23
N ALA A 29 12.71 1.49 -13.17
CA ALA A 29 12.34 0.86 -11.92
C ALA A 29 12.97 1.60 -10.74
N PHE A 30 12.27 1.60 -9.60
CA PHE A 30 12.85 1.88 -8.31
C PHE A 30 13.30 0.56 -7.66
N TYR A 31 14.47 0.55 -7.02
CA TYR A 31 14.97 -0.62 -6.32
C TYR A 31 15.35 -0.31 -4.88
N LEU A 32 15.29 -1.36 -4.04
CA LEU A 32 15.92 -1.41 -2.73
C LEU A 32 16.83 -2.63 -2.69
N GLN A 33 18.09 -2.44 -2.30
CA GLN A 33 18.96 -3.54 -1.90
C GLN A 33 18.68 -3.83 -0.43
N LEU A 34 18.44 -5.10 -0.11
CA LEU A 34 17.94 -5.56 1.17
C LEU A 34 18.87 -6.61 1.74
N LYS A 35 19.19 -6.55 3.02
CA LYS A 35 19.78 -7.65 3.79
C LYS A 35 18.69 -8.31 4.61
N ILE A 36 18.41 -9.59 4.37
CA ILE A 36 17.44 -10.33 5.18
C ILE A 36 18.03 -10.59 6.56
N LEU A 37 17.30 -10.20 7.61
CA LEU A 37 17.73 -10.33 9.02
C LEU A 37 17.10 -11.55 9.69
N GLY A 38 15.82 -11.80 9.41
CA GLY A 38 15.05 -12.89 10.01
C GLY A 38 13.70 -13.12 9.34
N ARG A 39 13.04 -14.22 9.69
CA ARG A 39 11.72 -14.61 9.17
C ARG A 39 10.67 -14.51 10.26
N TYR A 40 9.50 -13.98 9.94
CA TYR A 40 8.37 -14.00 10.85
C TYR A 40 7.75 -15.39 10.94
N ASP A 41 7.50 -15.87 12.16
CA ASP A 41 6.67 -17.05 12.42
C ASP A 41 5.17 -16.72 12.41
N ALA A 42 4.32 -17.72 12.69
CA ALA A 42 2.87 -17.54 12.73
C ALA A 42 2.39 -16.61 13.86
N GLY A 43 3.20 -16.45 14.92
CA GLY A 43 2.95 -15.52 16.03
C GLY A 43 3.43 -14.09 15.75
N GLY A 44 4.06 -13.85 14.60
CA GLY A 44 4.64 -12.55 14.26
C GLY A 44 5.96 -12.26 14.97
N VAL A 45 6.63 -13.29 15.50
CA VAL A 45 7.97 -13.15 16.10
C VAL A 45 9.03 -13.39 15.03
N VAL A 46 10.07 -12.55 15.03
CA VAL A 46 11.21 -12.68 14.10
C VAL A 46 12.13 -13.79 14.59
N GLN A 47 12.34 -14.80 13.75
CA GLN A 47 13.26 -15.91 13.97
C GLN A 47 14.51 -15.75 13.10
N PRO A 48 15.70 -16.13 13.58
CA PRO A 48 16.91 -16.14 12.76
C PRO A 48 16.76 -17.00 11.50
N CYS A 49 17.29 -16.54 10.39
CA CYS A 49 17.40 -17.32 9.15
C CYS A 49 18.73 -17.02 8.44
N GLN A 50 18.99 -17.70 7.32
CA GLN A 50 20.12 -17.33 6.46
C GLN A 50 20.00 -15.86 6.05
N GLN A 51 21.12 -15.14 6.08
CA GLN A 51 21.17 -13.71 5.75
C GLN A 51 21.88 -13.54 4.41
N TYR A 52 21.09 -13.28 3.38
CA TYR A 52 21.55 -12.96 2.05
C TYR A 52 21.01 -11.60 1.65
N GLU A 53 21.68 -11.01 0.68
CA GLU A 53 21.18 -9.83 0.03
C GLU A 53 20.14 -10.18 -1.04
N ARG A 54 19.15 -9.28 -1.18
CA ARG A 54 18.04 -9.38 -2.13
C ARG A 54 17.68 -8.01 -2.65
N THR A 55 17.05 -8.00 -3.81
CA THR A 55 16.59 -6.77 -4.43
C THR A 55 15.07 -6.77 -4.49
N TYR A 56 14.46 -5.77 -3.87
CA TYR A 56 13.09 -5.37 -4.21
C TYR A 56 13.15 -4.46 -5.43
N THR A 57 12.27 -4.70 -6.40
CA THR A 57 12.21 -3.90 -7.63
C THR A 57 10.77 -3.59 -7.97
N GLN A 58 10.46 -2.31 -8.11
CA GLN A 58 9.16 -1.84 -8.57
C GLN A 58 9.32 -1.13 -9.91
N TYR A 59 8.82 -1.79 -10.96
CA TYR A 59 8.81 -1.23 -12.31
C TYR A 59 7.80 -0.08 -12.42
N LEU A 60 8.23 1.00 -13.07
CA LEU A 60 7.50 2.26 -13.22
C LEU A 60 7.05 2.45 -14.68
N ALA A 61 6.55 1.37 -15.30
CA ALA A 61 6.14 1.37 -16.70
C ALA A 61 4.88 2.22 -16.98
N ASN A 62 4.07 2.49 -15.96
CA ASN A 62 2.81 3.21 -16.05
C ASN A 62 2.39 3.73 -14.66
N GLU A 63 1.27 4.46 -14.61
CA GLU A 63 0.70 5.01 -13.38
C GLU A 63 0.41 3.95 -12.31
N ILE A 64 0.06 2.73 -12.70
CA ILE A 64 -0.19 1.62 -11.75
C ILE A 64 1.10 1.29 -11.00
N GLY A 65 2.23 1.21 -11.69
CA GLY A 65 3.54 0.97 -11.06
C GLY A 65 3.93 2.07 -10.07
N VAL A 66 3.70 3.33 -10.44
CA VAL A 66 3.95 4.49 -9.56
C VAL A 66 3.04 4.48 -8.33
N ASN A 67 1.75 4.14 -8.49
CA ASN A 67 0.81 4.03 -7.38
C ASN A 67 1.18 2.89 -6.43
N ILE A 68 1.66 1.76 -6.95
CA ILE A 68 2.18 0.67 -6.11
C ILE A 68 3.38 1.15 -5.30
N LEU A 69 4.36 1.81 -5.93
CA LEU A 69 5.51 2.38 -5.21
C LEU A 69 5.06 3.34 -4.12
N LYS A 70 4.11 4.24 -4.41
CA LYS A 70 3.58 5.20 -3.45
C LYS A 70 2.91 4.51 -2.25
N ASP A 71 2.14 3.46 -2.48
CA ASP A 71 1.52 2.67 -1.41
C ASP A 71 2.57 1.94 -0.57
N ASP A 72 3.60 1.40 -1.21
CA ASP A 72 4.71 0.73 -0.52
C ASP A 72 5.49 1.73 0.35
N LEU A 73 5.85 2.91 -0.18
CA LEU A 73 6.49 3.98 0.59
C LEU A 73 5.64 4.45 1.77
N LYS A 74 4.33 4.60 1.57
CA LYS A 74 3.39 4.92 2.64
C LYS A 74 3.36 3.85 3.72
N ALA A 75 3.43 2.57 3.34
CA ALA A 75 3.53 1.47 4.30
C ALA A 75 4.83 1.51 5.11
N LEU A 76 5.91 2.06 4.54
CA LEU A 76 7.19 2.32 5.20
C LEU A 76 7.20 3.66 5.98
N GLY A 77 6.09 4.39 6.03
CA GLY A 77 5.98 5.68 6.71
C GLY A 77 6.64 6.84 5.97
N VAL A 78 6.94 6.69 4.68
CA VAL A 78 7.50 7.74 3.83
C VAL A 78 6.41 8.34 2.95
N GLN A 79 6.43 9.67 2.82
CA GLN A 79 5.54 10.40 1.92
C GLN A 79 6.39 11.26 1.00
N VAL A 80 6.27 11.01 -0.30
CA VAL A 80 6.92 11.82 -1.34
C VAL A 80 5.86 12.41 -2.26
N THR A 81 6.14 13.61 -2.75
CA THR A 81 5.36 14.27 -3.79
C THR A 81 5.98 14.06 -5.17
N GLU A 82 7.30 13.83 -5.23
CA GLU A 82 8.06 13.67 -6.47
C GLU A 82 9.06 12.51 -6.37
N LEU A 83 9.31 11.80 -7.48
CA LEU A 83 10.25 10.67 -7.49
C LEU A 83 11.71 11.09 -7.26
N THR A 84 12.07 12.32 -7.62
CA THR A 84 13.40 12.92 -7.38
C THR A 84 13.75 12.96 -5.89
N GLN A 85 12.76 13.03 -5.01
CA GLN A 85 12.95 12.95 -3.55
C GLN A 85 13.47 11.58 -3.11
N LEU A 86 13.44 10.54 -3.95
CA LEU A 86 13.98 9.22 -3.63
C LEU A 86 15.39 9.00 -4.22
N ASN A 87 15.90 9.94 -5.02
CA ASN A 87 17.19 9.80 -5.69
C ASN A 87 18.34 10.17 -4.73
N PRO A 88 19.26 9.25 -4.40
CA PRO A 88 20.38 9.53 -3.50
C PRO A 88 21.29 10.69 -3.94
N GLU A 89 21.33 11.00 -5.24
CA GLU A 89 22.13 12.09 -5.80
C GLU A 89 21.53 13.48 -5.54
N VAL A 90 20.25 13.55 -5.14
CA VAL A 90 19.56 14.81 -4.85
C VAL A 90 19.78 15.20 -3.38
N PRO A 91 20.27 16.42 -3.10
CA PRO A 91 20.38 16.92 -1.73
C PRO A 91 19.01 16.94 -1.03
N GLY A 92 18.95 16.38 0.19
CA GLY A 92 17.71 16.31 0.97
C GLY A 92 16.73 15.22 0.52
N HIS A 93 17.19 14.22 -0.23
CA HIS A 93 16.37 13.06 -0.55
C HIS A 93 15.93 12.28 0.70
N GLU A 94 14.78 11.61 0.59
CA GLU A 94 14.26 10.66 1.55
C GLU A 94 15.05 9.36 1.49
N SER A 95 15.96 9.19 2.45
CA SER A 95 16.76 7.97 2.58
C SER A 95 16.03 6.89 3.38
N LEU A 96 15.97 5.71 2.79
CA LEU A 96 15.52 4.45 3.38
C LEU A 96 16.71 3.60 3.86
N VAL A 97 17.95 3.93 3.48
CA VAL A 97 19.16 3.20 3.87
C VAL A 97 19.30 3.13 5.38
N GLY A 98 19.62 1.96 5.91
CA GLY A 98 19.71 1.67 7.34
C GLY A 98 18.37 1.45 8.03
N ARG A 99 17.23 1.63 7.34
CA ARG A 99 15.92 1.31 7.93
C ARG A 99 15.71 -0.19 7.97
N THR A 100 15.18 -0.67 9.09
CA THR A 100 14.62 -2.01 9.20
C THR A 100 13.18 -2.00 8.72
N ILE A 101 12.87 -2.83 7.73
CA ILE A 101 11.55 -2.90 7.09
C ILE A 101 11.04 -4.34 7.05
N ASP A 102 9.72 -4.47 6.94
CA ASP A 102 9.08 -5.75 6.67
C ASP A 102 8.99 -5.96 5.16
N VAL A 103 9.26 -7.18 4.70
CA VAL A 103 9.15 -7.59 3.31
C VAL A 103 8.48 -8.96 3.20
N GLU A 104 7.82 -9.23 2.08
CA GLU A 104 7.17 -10.50 1.76
C GLU A 104 7.85 -11.12 0.53
N CYS A 105 8.33 -12.35 0.68
CA CYS A 105 8.84 -13.19 -0.39
C CYS A 105 7.73 -14.09 -0.94
N LYS A 106 7.54 -14.05 -2.26
CA LYS A 106 6.70 -14.99 -3.02
C LYS A 106 7.58 -15.74 -4.01
N ILE A 107 7.28 -17.01 -4.23
CA ILE A 107 7.93 -17.79 -5.28
C ILE A 107 7.03 -17.80 -6.50
N GLU A 108 7.51 -17.22 -7.60
CA GLU A 108 6.83 -17.19 -8.88
C GLU A 108 7.55 -18.12 -9.86
N SER A 109 6.79 -18.75 -10.77
CA SER A 109 7.37 -19.52 -11.87
C SER A 109 7.48 -18.61 -13.09
N TYR A 110 8.70 -18.38 -13.57
CA TYR A 110 8.98 -17.59 -14.76
C TYR A 110 9.82 -18.42 -15.72
N ASN A 111 9.29 -18.68 -16.92
CA ASN A 111 9.93 -19.53 -17.94
C ASN A 111 10.38 -20.89 -17.38
N GLY A 112 9.55 -21.51 -16.52
CA GLY A 112 9.83 -22.81 -15.89
C GLY A 112 10.88 -22.77 -14.77
N LYS A 113 11.40 -21.59 -14.42
CA LYS A 113 12.31 -21.39 -13.29
C LYS A 113 11.57 -20.73 -12.13
N GLN A 114 11.82 -21.21 -10.91
CA GLN A 114 11.35 -20.53 -9.71
C GLN A 114 12.19 -19.29 -9.46
N MET A 115 11.53 -18.15 -9.26
CA MET A 115 12.16 -16.89 -8.90
C MET A 115 11.49 -16.32 -7.67
N GLU A 116 12.29 -15.68 -6.83
CA GLU A 116 11.78 -14.93 -5.70
C GLU A 116 11.26 -13.57 -6.17
N ARG A 117 10.11 -13.19 -5.62
CA ARG A 117 9.55 -11.85 -5.75
C ARG A 117 9.40 -11.25 -4.37
N TRP A 118 10.12 -10.16 -4.15
CA TRP A 118 10.08 -9.39 -2.92
C TRP A 118 9.10 -8.23 -3.05
N SER A 119 8.35 -7.95 -1.99
CA SER A 119 7.37 -6.86 -1.95
C SER A 119 7.23 -6.31 -0.55
N VAL A 120 6.80 -5.05 -0.41
CA VAL A 120 6.46 -4.49 0.90
C VAL A 120 5.05 -4.97 1.29
N PRO A 121 4.85 -5.56 2.49
CA PRO A 121 3.55 -6.06 2.91
C PRO A 121 2.61 -4.88 3.16
N ARG A 122 1.63 -4.72 2.28
CA ARG A 122 0.59 -3.70 2.44
C ARG A 122 -0.40 -4.15 3.51
N ARG A 123 -0.66 -3.29 4.49
CA ARG A 123 -1.76 -3.49 5.45
C ARG A 123 -3.07 -3.42 4.66
N LYS A 124 -3.70 -4.57 4.43
CA LYS A 124 -5.10 -4.60 3.99
C LYS A 124 -5.94 -4.09 5.16
N GLN A 125 -6.34 -2.82 5.11
CA GLN A 125 -7.38 -2.35 6.00
C GLN A 125 -8.63 -3.19 5.70
N ALA A 126 -9.17 -3.83 6.74
CA ALA A 126 -10.43 -4.55 6.61
C ALA A 126 -11.47 -3.55 6.11
N LYS A 127 -12.03 -3.80 4.92
CA LYS A 127 -13.12 -2.98 4.41
C LYS A 127 -14.30 -3.17 5.36
N LEU A 128 -14.86 -2.07 5.85
CA LEU A 128 -16.10 -2.13 6.62
C LEU A 128 -17.22 -2.71 5.74
N SER A 129 -18.08 -3.52 6.35
CA SER A 129 -19.29 -3.98 5.67
C SER A 129 -20.23 -2.79 5.40
N ARG A 130 -21.13 -2.95 4.43
CA ARG A 130 -22.13 -1.92 4.12
C ARG A 130 -22.97 -1.55 5.34
N ASP A 131 -23.31 -2.54 6.17
CA ASP A 131 -24.09 -2.31 7.39
C ASP A 131 -23.29 -1.50 8.42
N ALA A 132 -22.00 -1.81 8.62
CA ALA A 132 -21.15 -1.04 9.51
C ALA A 132 -20.99 0.42 9.03
N ILE A 133 -20.94 0.65 7.72
CA ILE A 133 -20.93 2.01 7.15
C ILE A 133 -22.26 2.71 7.41
N ARG A 134 -23.41 2.02 7.26
CA ARG A 134 -24.73 2.59 7.55
C ARG A 134 -24.88 2.95 9.03
N ASP A 135 -24.34 2.13 9.93
CA ASP A 135 -24.36 2.40 11.36
C ASP A 135 -23.48 3.61 11.73
N LEU A 136 -22.35 3.80 11.04
CA LEU A 136 -21.53 5.01 11.17
C LEU A 136 -22.30 6.24 10.66
N ASP A 137 -22.95 6.15 9.51
CA ASP A 137 -23.75 7.25 8.95
C ASP A 137 -24.90 7.64 9.89
N ALA A 138 -25.64 6.67 10.43
CA ALA A 138 -26.67 6.94 11.42
C ALA A 138 -26.12 7.66 12.66
N LYS A 139 -24.92 7.28 13.13
CA LYS A 139 -24.26 7.90 14.29
C LYS A 139 -23.75 9.30 14.02
N PHE A 140 -23.18 9.56 12.85
CA PHE A 140 -22.42 10.78 12.57
C PHE A 140 -23.10 11.72 11.56
N SER A 141 -24.22 11.33 10.95
CA SER A 141 -24.93 12.14 9.96
C SER A 141 -25.35 13.52 10.48
N HIS A 142 -25.59 13.67 11.78
CA HIS A 142 -25.91 14.96 12.37
C HIS A 142 -24.72 15.94 12.37
N LEU A 143 -23.48 15.44 12.43
CA LEU A 143 -22.25 16.26 12.34
C LEU A 143 -21.86 16.56 10.89
N LEU A 144 -22.32 15.75 9.94
CA LEU A 144 -22.05 15.93 8.52
C LEU A 144 -23.10 16.82 7.81
N ARG A 145 -24.20 17.17 8.51
CA ARG A 145 -25.30 17.99 8.01
C ARG A 145 -25.11 19.49 8.21
N ASP A 146 -23.88 19.96 8.38
CA ASP A 146 -23.56 21.39 8.31
C ASP A 146 -23.47 21.84 6.85
N GLY A 147 -24.65 22.04 6.22
CA GLY A 147 -24.74 22.61 4.89
C GLY A 147 -26.02 22.24 4.15
N THR A 148 -27.02 23.13 4.23
CA THR A 148 -28.27 23.14 3.43
C THR A 148 -29.20 21.94 3.56
N VAL A 149 -30.09 22.00 4.56
CA VAL A 149 -31.40 21.35 4.44
C VAL A 149 -32.25 22.20 3.49
N PRO A 150 -32.66 21.71 2.30
CA PRO A 150 -33.67 22.41 1.51
C PRO A 150 -35.00 22.42 2.29
N PRO A 151 -35.76 23.53 2.26
CA PRO A 151 -36.95 23.68 3.09
C PRO A 151 -37.98 22.59 2.76
N LYS A 152 -38.48 21.94 3.83
CA LYS A 152 -39.59 20.98 3.78
C LYS A 152 -40.78 21.65 3.09
N PRO A 153 -41.34 21.09 2.00
CA PRO A 153 -42.55 21.62 1.39
C PRO A 153 -43.69 21.64 2.43
N PRO A 154 -44.48 22.73 2.52
CA PRO A 154 -45.58 22.79 3.47
C PRO A 154 -46.62 21.72 3.14
N ALA A 155 -47.10 21.05 4.19
CA ALA A 155 -48.14 20.04 4.08
C ALA A 155 -49.42 20.66 3.47
N ALA A 156 -49.91 20.06 2.38
CA ALA A 156 -51.17 20.45 1.78
C ALA A 156 -52.31 20.22 2.78
N LYS A 157 -53.05 21.28 3.11
CA LYS A 157 -54.30 21.18 3.87
C LYS A 157 -55.35 20.51 2.98
N PRO A 158 -56.09 19.49 3.47
CA PRO A 158 -57.23 18.97 2.74
C PRO A 158 -58.36 20.02 2.71
N ASN A 159 -58.79 20.40 1.49
CA ASN A 159 -59.94 21.26 1.27
C ASN A 159 -61.20 20.58 1.81
N SER A 160 -61.88 21.26 2.74
CA SER A 160 -63.24 20.94 3.16
C SER A 160 -64.20 21.80 2.35
N THR A 161 -64.68 21.29 1.23
CA THR A 161 -65.84 21.86 0.54
C THR A 161 -66.67 20.73 -0.02
N ASP A 162 -67.54 20.17 0.82
CA ASP A 162 -68.74 19.50 0.36
C ASP A 162 -69.88 20.02 1.22
N SER A 163 -70.81 20.73 0.59
CA SER A 163 -72.08 21.12 1.20
C SER A 163 -73.17 20.99 0.14
N PRO A 164 -74.34 20.49 0.53
CA PRO A 164 -75.25 19.80 -0.37
C PRO A 164 -76.26 20.75 -1.01
N PHE A 165 -76.73 20.39 -2.21
CA PHE A 165 -78.06 20.71 -2.71
C PHE A 165 -78.63 19.48 -3.40
#